data_AF-A0A954W075-F1
#
_entry.id   AF-A0A954W075-F1
#
_cell.length_a   1.000
_cell.length_b   1.000
_cell.length_c   1.000
_cell.angle_alpha   90.00
_cell.angle_beta   90.00
_cell.angle_gamma   90.00
#
_symmetry.space_group_name_H-M   'P 1'
#
loop_
_entity.id
_entity.type
_entity.pdbx_description
1 polymer ?
#
loop_
_entity_poly.entity_id
_entity_poly.type
_entity_poly.pdbx_seq_one_letter_code
_entity_poly.pdbx_strand_id
1 'polypeptide(L)'
;MRFFFDRSGSREQFKMSTPFKFNPNDDGFEVSVRGKVIGDILPAKESSGRHCFYLKCDGRKTPRTYRGKLKAAEALYVIFKLKTEAKKKKWSTERLIIEAWDERPRASQNA
;
A
#
# COMPACT_ATOMS: atom_id res chain seq x y z
N MET A 1 -15.03 -29.78 40.96
CA MET A 1 -13.81 -28.95 41.11
C MET A 1 -13.48 -28.33 39.75
N ARG A 2 -13.19 -27.03 39.75
CA ARG A 2 -13.05 -26.18 38.56
C ARG A 2 -11.82 -26.59 37.75
N PHE A 3 -12.00 -26.93 36.47
CA PHE A 3 -10.89 -26.96 35.52
C PHE A 3 -10.60 -25.52 35.09
N PHE A 4 -9.42 -25.04 35.47
CA PHE A 4 -8.90 -23.74 35.08
C PHE A 4 -8.68 -23.74 33.56
N PHE A 5 -9.35 -22.82 32.89
CA PHE A 5 -9.13 -22.52 31.48
C PHE A 5 -7.82 -21.72 31.39
N ASP A 6 -6.73 -22.40 31.02
CA ASP A 6 -5.44 -21.74 30.80
C ASP A 6 -5.55 -20.88 29.53
N ARG A 7 -5.64 -19.58 29.75
CA ARG A 7 -5.78 -18.53 28.75
C ARG A 7 -4.40 -18.17 28.22
N SER A 8 -3.70 -19.13 27.62
CA SER A 8 -2.47 -18.89 26.87
C SER A 8 -2.83 -18.27 25.50
N GLY A 9 -3.22 -17.00 25.55
CA GLY A 9 -3.32 -16.15 24.37
C GLY A 9 -1.93 -15.84 23.83
N SER A 10 -1.35 -16.79 23.10
CA SER A 10 -0.24 -16.54 22.19
C SER A 10 -0.72 -15.50 21.16
N ARG A 11 -0.47 -14.22 21.46
CA ARG A 11 -0.32 -13.20 20.42
C ARG A 11 0.96 -13.53 19.67
N GLU A 12 0.89 -14.55 18.82
CA GLU A 12 1.76 -14.62 17.66
C GLU A 12 1.45 -13.36 16.85
N GLN A 13 2.24 -12.32 17.12
CA GLN A 13 2.47 -11.27 16.14
C GLN A 13 3.06 -11.98 14.94
N PHE A 14 2.21 -12.42 14.02
CA PHE A 14 2.59 -12.72 12.66
C PHE A 14 3.27 -11.47 12.14
N LYS A 15 4.61 -11.43 12.24
CA LYS A 15 5.46 -10.60 11.40
C LYS A 15 5.17 -11.09 9.99
N MET A 16 4.10 -10.58 9.39
CA MET A 16 3.90 -10.59 7.96
C MET A 16 5.13 -9.87 7.42
N SER A 17 6.15 -10.63 7.01
CA SER A 17 7.28 -10.09 6.29
C SER A 17 6.68 -9.42 5.06
N THR A 18 6.61 -8.09 5.14
CA THR A 18 5.96 -7.28 4.12
C THR A 18 6.63 -7.62 2.80
N PRO A 19 5.90 -8.00 1.75
CA PRO A 19 6.46 -8.60 0.54
C PRO A 19 7.30 -7.62 -0.30
N PHE A 20 7.51 -6.41 0.22
CA PHE A 20 8.15 -5.28 -0.43
C PHE A 20 9.63 -5.21 -0.03
N LYS A 21 10.49 -5.11 -1.04
CA LYS A 21 11.89 -4.71 -0.88
C LYS A 21 12.01 -3.22 -1.24
N PHE A 22 12.79 -2.50 -0.44
CA PHE A 22 13.03 -1.07 -0.61
C PHE A 22 14.50 -0.87 -0.97
N ASN A 23 14.77 -0.56 -2.23
CA ASN A 23 16.11 -0.24 -2.71
C ASN A 23 16.27 1.29 -2.68
N PRO A 24 17.21 1.85 -1.90
CA PRO A 24 17.45 3.30 -1.91
C PRO A 24 17.92 3.75 -3.30
N ASN A 25 17.44 4.90 -3.75
CA ASN A 25 17.91 5.61 -4.94
C ASN A 25 18.17 7.09 -4.60
N ASP A 26 18.66 7.88 -5.55
CA ASP A 26 19.08 9.28 -5.31
C ASP A 26 17.97 10.14 -4.68
N ASP A 27 16.72 9.91 -5.08
CA ASP A 27 15.58 10.73 -4.67
C ASP A 27 14.73 10.10 -3.55
N GLY A 28 14.91 8.81 -3.22
CA GLY A 28 14.03 8.08 -2.32
C GLY A 28 14.25 6.56 -2.28
N PHE A 29 13.18 5.79 -2.55
CA PHE A 29 13.22 4.33 -2.54
C PHE A 29 12.47 3.73 -3.73
N GLU A 30 13.16 2.93 -4.52
CA GLU A 30 12.54 2.01 -5.46
C GLU A 30 11.93 0.85 -4.69
N VAL A 31 10.66 0.55 -4.97
CA VAL A 31 9.91 -0.53 -4.33
C VAL A 31 9.78 -1.68 -5.31
N SER A 32 10.10 -2.89 -4.84
CA SER A 32 9.90 -4.12 -5.59
C SER A 32 9.14 -5.18 -4.81
N VAL A 33 8.36 -6.00 -5.51
CA VAL A 33 7.59 -7.12 -4.95
C VAL A 33 7.95 -8.39 -5.73
N ARG A 34 8.40 -9.44 -5.03
CA ARG A 34 8.83 -10.72 -5.67
C ARG A 34 9.80 -10.53 -6.84
N GLY A 35 10.75 -9.58 -6.71
CA GLY A 35 11.75 -9.28 -7.74
C GLY A 35 11.28 -8.39 -8.90
N LYS A 36 10.01 -7.94 -8.91
CA LYS A 36 9.50 -6.98 -9.89
C LYS A 36 9.44 -5.58 -9.30
N VAL A 37 10.01 -4.60 -9.99
CA VAL A 37 9.88 -3.19 -9.62
C VAL A 37 8.43 -2.74 -9.84
N ILE A 38 7.82 -2.15 -8.81
CA ILE A 38 6.45 -1.63 -8.85
C ILE A 38 6.38 -0.11 -8.92
N GLY A 39 7.46 0.58 -8.56
CA GLY A 39 7.61 2.04 -8.68
C GLY A 39 8.42 2.64 -7.53
N ASP A 40 8.49 3.97 -7.50
CA ASP A 40 9.28 4.71 -6.53
C ASP A 40 8.41 5.44 -5.50
N ILE A 41 8.87 5.45 -4.25
CA ILE A 41 8.36 6.33 -3.19
C ILE A 41 9.40 7.38 -2.85
N LEU A 42 8.94 8.61 -2.66
CA LEU A 42 9.80 9.75 -2.35
C LEU A 42 9.51 10.22 -0.92
N PRO A 43 10.54 10.52 -0.12
CA PRO A 43 10.38 11.05 1.22
C PRO A 43 9.77 12.45 1.15
N ALA A 44 8.89 12.74 2.09
CA ALA A 44 8.34 14.06 2.33
C ALA A 44 8.29 14.33 3.84
N LYS A 45 8.19 15.61 4.19
CA LYS A 45 8.05 16.06 5.57
C LYS A 45 6.71 16.77 5.71
N GLU A 46 5.83 16.24 6.55
CA GLU A 46 4.64 16.99 6.95
C GLU A 46 5.06 18.26 7.72
N SER A 47 4.20 19.28 7.74
CA SER A 47 4.41 20.50 8.57
C SER A 47 4.60 20.19 10.05
N SER A 48 4.07 19.05 10.52
CA SER A 48 4.25 18.51 11.87
C SER A 48 5.66 17.93 12.13
N GLY A 49 6.54 17.89 11.12
CA GLY A 49 7.86 17.26 11.19
C GLY A 49 7.86 15.75 11.01
N ARG A 50 6.69 15.12 10.86
CA ARG A 50 6.56 13.67 10.67
C ARG A 50 7.06 13.25 9.28
N HIS A 51 7.80 12.14 9.26
CA HIS A 51 8.24 11.50 8.02
C HIS A 51 7.04 10.88 7.29
N CYS A 52 6.78 11.37 6.09
CA CYS A 52 5.79 10.83 5.19
C CYS A 52 6.44 10.48 3.85
N PHE A 53 5.69 9.79 3.00
CA PHE A 53 6.13 9.39 1.68
C PHE A 53 5.02 9.69 0.69
N TYR A 54 5.37 10.08 -0.52
CA TYR A 54 4.44 10.17 -1.64
C TYR A 54 4.91 9.26 -2.76
N LEU A 55 4.00 8.97 -3.69
CA LEU A 55 4.30 8.12 -4.83
C LEU A 55 4.88 9.00 -5.94
N LYS A 56 6.02 8.62 -6.53
CA LYS A 56 6.63 9.40 -7.63
C LYS A 56 5.70 9.58 -8.83
N CYS A 57 4.79 8.62 -9.03
CA CYS A 57 3.79 8.69 -10.10
C CYS A 57 2.58 9.59 -9.77
N ASP A 58 2.49 10.19 -8.57
CA ASP A 58 1.41 11.11 -8.22
C ASP A 58 1.71 12.52 -8.75
N GLY A 59 1.20 12.82 -9.94
CA GLY A 59 1.40 14.12 -10.61
C GLY A 59 0.53 15.27 -10.11
N ARG A 60 -0.13 15.14 -8.95
CA ARG A 60 -0.92 16.24 -8.37
C ARG A 60 -0.02 17.37 -7.87
N LYS A 61 -0.52 18.61 -7.92
CA LYS A 61 0.15 19.79 -7.31
C LYS A 61 0.48 19.56 -5.83
N THR A 62 -0.41 18.90 -5.11
CA THR A 62 -0.20 18.43 -3.73
C THR A 62 -0.39 16.90 -3.72
N PRO A 63 0.71 16.12 -3.80
CA PRO A 63 0.61 14.67 -3.88
C PRO A 63 0.06 14.09 -2.57
N ARG A 64 -0.63 12.96 -2.67
CA ARG A 64 -1.12 12.26 -1.49
C ARG A 64 0.06 11.70 -0.71
N THR A 65 0.06 11.98 0.60
CA THR A 65 1.08 11.49 1.52
C THR A 65 0.61 10.26 2.28
N TYR A 66 1.57 9.39 2.59
CA TYR A 66 1.40 8.14 3.30
C TYR A 66 2.34 8.14 4.51
N ARG A 67 1.81 7.73 5.66
CA ARG A 67 2.59 7.63 6.89
C ARG A 67 3.35 6.31 6.91
N GLY A 68 4.63 6.37 6.61
CA GLY A 68 5.54 5.22 6.57
C GLY A 68 5.69 4.59 5.18
N LYS A 69 6.89 4.03 4.93
CA LYS A 69 7.25 3.40 3.65
C LYS A 69 6.31 2.26 3.27
N LEU A 70 5.86 1.49 4.26
CA LEU A 70 4.98 0.34 4.03
C LEU A 70 3.64 0.76 3.43
N LYS A 71 2.97 1.77 4.00
CA LYS A 71 1.68 2.26 3.48
C LYS A 71 1.81 2.84 2.08
N ALA A 72 2.94 3.50 1.79
CA ALA A 72 3.23 3.98 0.44
C ALA A 72 3.45 2.82 -0.54
N ALA A 73 4.17 1.77 -0.13
CA ALA A 73 4.36 0.57 -0.94
C ALA A 73 3.05 -0.20 -1.19
N GLU A 74 2.18 -0.31 -0.19
CA GLU A 74 0.83 -0.89 -0.35
C GLU A 74 0.02 -0.12 -1.40
N ALA A 75 0.05 1.21 -1.35
CA ALA A 75 -0.63 2.04 -2.35
C ALA A 75 -0.04 1.88 -3.76
N LEU A 76 1.29 1.81 -3.89
CA LEU A 76 1.95 1.49 -5.17
C LEU A 76 1.54 0.10 -5.69
N TYR A 77 1.43 -0.88 -4.80
CA TYR A 77 1.08 -2.24 -5.16
C TYR A 77 -0.34 -2.33 -5.74
N VAL A 78 -1.31 -1.64 -5.14
CA VAL A 78 -2.67 -1.54 -5.68
C VAL A 78 -2.65 -0.94 -7.08
N ILE A 79 -1.93 0.17 -7.29
CA ILE A 79 -1.78 0.81 -8.60
C ILE A 79 -1.13 -0.15 -9.61
N PHE A 80 -0.09 -0.86 -9.20
CA PHE A 80 0.61 -1.83 -10.03
C PHE A 80 -0.30 -3.00 -10.45
N LYS A 81 -1.09 -3.54 -9.53
CA LYS A 81 -2.08 -4.60 -9.80
C LYS A 81 -3.11 -4.12 -10.81
N LEU A 82 -3.73 -2.96 -10.58
CA LEU A 82 -4.71 -2.36 -11.49
C LEU A 82 -4.13 -2.13 -12.89
N LYS A 83 -2.92 -1.56 -12.99
CA LYS A 83 -2.23 -1.37 -14.28
C LYS A 83 -1.97 -2.70 -15.00
N THR A 84 -1.57 -3.73 -14.27
CA THR A 84 -1.29 -5.06 -14.84
C THR A 84 -2.56 -5.73 -15.33
N GLU A 85 -3.63 -5.66 -14.56
CA GLU A 85 -4.94 -6.20 -14.96
C GLU A 85 -5.52 -5.44 -16.16
N ALA A 86 -5.41 -4.11 -16.17
CA ALA A 86 -5.86 -3.28 -17.28
C ALA A 86 -5.14 -3.65 -18.59
N LYS A 87 -3.81 -3.86 -18.54
CA LYS A 87 -3.04 -4.34 -19.70
C LYS A 87 -3.48 -5.74 -20.16
N LYS A 88 -3.66 -6.67 -19.21
CA LYS A 88 -4.02 -8.07 -19.52
C LYS A 88 -5.42 -8.19 -20.12
N LYS A 89 -6.39 -7.45 -19.57
CA LYS A 89 -7.81 -7.52 -19.95
C LYS A 89 -8.22 -6.44 -20.96
N LYS A 90 -7.28 -5.62 -21.43
CA LYS A 90 -7.52 -4.45 -22.30
C LYS A 90 -8.66 -3.57 -21.79
N TRP A 91 -8.65 -3.28 -20.49
CA TRP A 91 -9.71 -2.48 -19.87
C TRP A 91 -9.73 -1.06 -20.41
N SER A 92 -10.94 -0.56 -20.65
CA SER A 92 -11.16 0.88 -20.85
C SER A 92 -10.90 1.63 -19.54
N THR A 93 -10.67 2.93 -19.64
CA THR A 93 -10.44 3.80 -18.49
C THR A 93 -11.63 3.77 -17.52
N GLU A 94 -12.85 3.71 -18.04
CA GLU A 94 -14.09 3.63 -17.25
C GLU A 94 -14.12 2.36 -16.40
N ARG A 95 -13.74 1.22 -16.98
CA ARG A 95 -13.70 -0.05 -16.23
C ARG A 95 -12.66 0.01 -15.11
N LEU A 96 -11.50 0.63 -15.36
CA LEU A 96 -10.46 0.79 -14.35
C LEU A 96 -10.93 1.64 -13.16
N ILE A 97 -11.71 2.70 -13.43
CA ILE A 97 -12.31 3.54 -12.39
C ILE A 97 -13.28 2.74 -11.52
N ILE A 98 -14.16 1.94 -12.14
CA ILE A 98 -15.15 1.10 -11.44
C ILE A 98 -14.45 0.09 -10.52
N GLU A 99 -13.48 -0.65 -11.04
CA GLU A 99 -12.73 -1.65 -10.26
C GLU A 99 -11.97 -1.00 -9.09
N ALA A 100 -11.35 0.17 -9.32
CA ALA A 100 -10.66 0.91 -8.28
C ALA A 100 -11.61 1.48 -7.20
N TRP A 101 -12.90 1.66 -7.52
CA TRP A 101 -13.93 2.05 -6.56
C TRP A 101 -14.51 0.86 -5.80
N ASP A 102 -14.70 -0.29 -6.45
CA ASP A 102 -15.18 -1.50 -5.78
C ASP A 102 -14.18 -2.06 -4.76
N GLU A 103 -12.86 -1.87 -4.98
CA GLU A 103 -11.85 -2.20 -3.97
C GLU A 103 -11.87 -1.26 -2.73
N ARG A 104 -12.62 -0.15 -2.76
CA ARG A 104 -12.82 0.70 -1.57
C ARG A 104 -13.99 0.17 -0.76
N PRO A 105 -13.89 0.12 0.58
CA PRO A 105 -15.02 -0.26 1.42
C PRO A 105 -16.20 0.67 1.11
N ARG A 106 -17.35 0.10 0.73
CA ARG A 106 -18.58 0.87 0.51
C ARG A 106 -19.02 1.43 1.86
N ALA A 107 -19.48 2.67 1.91
CA ALA A 107 -19.90 3.32 3.15
C ALA A 107 -20.96 2.50 3.94
N SER A 108 -21.75 1.69 3.24
CA SER A 108 -22.75 0.79 3.80
C SER A 108 -22.21 -0.51 4.43
N GLN A 109 -20.91 -0.81 4.30
CA GLN A 109 -20.30 -2.02 4.87
C GLN A 109 -19.79 -1.84 6.31
N ASN A 110 -19.93 -0.63 6.88
CA ASN A 110 -19.57 -0.32 8.27
C ASN A 110 -20.82 -0.07 9.17
N ALA A 111 -22.00 -0.54 8.77
CA ALA A 111 -23.21 -0.48 9.58
C ALA A 111 -23.36 -1.74 10.45
#